data_AF-A0A536PNL8-F1
#
_entry.id   AF-A0A536PNL8-F1
#
_cell.length_a   1.000
_cell.length_b   1.000
_cell.length_c   1.000
_cell.angle_alpha   90.00
_cell.angle_beta   90.00
_cell.angle_gamma   90.00
#
_symmetry.space_group_name_H-M   'P 1'
#
loop_
_entity.id
_entity.type
_entity.pdbx_description
1 polymer ?
#
loop_
_entity_poly.entity_id
_entity_poly.type
_entity_poly.pdbx_seq_one_letter_code
_entity_poly.pdbx_strand_id
1 'polypeptide(L)'
;MLRAWLPSPPVYDGLVLPQQPYDYVSPPPNLSSSNVQPSSGEATFPVQNGKVAGGGVETDDRQAIAFFGLDAVHVSASAVSVKLRIDPVTNPPPWPAGWQIHGNVYKFSGVEQPSGAPAAVTSFQITLRYPPGPFQSLWFYDGTTWHELSTKKAPNGDPFAGATLTAFGEAGAGAPRGAQGDTIITILARLAETYGLLAFIIVFGVVAVVQEIRRRRKKA
;
A
#
# COMPACT_ATOMS: atom_id res chain seq x y z
N MET A 1 12.97 -11.29 49.49
CA MET A 1 13.42 -10.71 48.21
C MET A 1 12.85 -11.55 47.08
N LEU A 2 11.81 -11.06 46.39
CA LEU A 2 11.18 -11.75 45.25
C LEU A 2 11.78 -11.22 43.95
N ARG A 3 12.39 -12.13 43.18
CA ARG A 3 12.99 -11.83 41.87
C ARG A 3 11.89 -11.95 40.82
N ALA A 4 11.40 -10.82 40.32
CA ALA A 4 10.40 -10.80 39.25
C ALA A 4 11.00 -11.38 37.97
N TRP A 5 10.42 -12.46 37.45
CA TRP A 5 10.62 -12.89 36.06
C TRP A 5 9.89 -11.88 35.18
N LEU A 6 10.65 -11.09 34.42
CA LEU A 6 10.07 -10.33 33.31
C LEU A 6 9.67 -11.33 32.22
N PRO A 7 8.43 -11.31 31.72
CA PRO A 7 8.06 -12.12 30.56
C PRO A 7 8.94 -11.67 29.37
N SER A 8 9.65 -12.62 28.79
CA SER A 8 10.37 -12.39 27.53
C SER A 8 9.36 -11.89 26.47
N PRO A 9 9.75 -10.95 25.60
CA PRO A 9 8.92 -10.55 24.48
C PRO A 9 8.49 -11.79 23.68
N PRO A 10 7.26 -11.84 23.15
CA PRO A 10 6.83 -12.96 22.33
C PRO A 10 7.82 -13.16 21.18
N VAL A 11 8.33 -14.39 21.05
CA VAL A 11 9.10 -14.82 19.90
C VAL A 11 8.10 -14.92 18.75
N TYR A 12 8.13 -13.95 17.84
CA TYR A 12 7.44 -14.08 16.57
C TYR A 12 8.18 -15.15 15.77
N ASP A 13 7.55 -16.31 15.55
CA ASP A 13 8.15 -17.50 14.90
C ASP A 13 8.61 -17.29 13.44
N GLY A 14 8.64 -16.05 12.93
CA GLY A 14 9.19 -15.71 11.63
C GLY A 14 8.46 -16.37 10.45
N LEU A 15 7.31 -17.00 10.68
CA LEU A 15 6.48 -17.54 9.60
C LEU A 15 5.97 -16.37 8.76
N VAL A 16 6.55 -16.22 7.58
CA VAL A 16 6.07 -15.31 6.56
C VAL A 16 4.73 -15.83 6.08
N LEU A 17 3.65 -15.28 6.65
CA LEU A 17 2.32 -15.51 6.13
C LEU A 17 2.28 -15.01 4.68
N PRO A 18 1.68 -15.76 3.74
CA PRO A 18 1.52 -15.27 2.38
C PRO A 18 0.79 -13.93 2.46
N GLN A 19 1.37 -12.90 1.85
CA GLN A 19 0.71 -11.60 1.78
C GLN A 19 -0.67 -11.79 1.16
N GLN A 20 -1.70 -11.19 1.76
CA GLN A 20 -3.04 -11.21 1.20
C GLN A 20 -2.98 -10.73 -0.26
N PRO A 21 -3.80 -11.29 -1.17
CA PRO A 21 -3.92 -10.75 -2.52
C PRO A 21 -4.20 -9.24 -2.52
N TYR A 22 -3.90 -8.58 -3.65
CA TYR A 22 -4.29 -7.19 -3.86
C TYR A 22 -5.73 -7.16 -4.36
N ASP A 23 -6.57 -6.32 -3.77
CA ASP A 23 -7.99 -6.20 -4.12
C ASP A 23 -8.14 -5.08 -5.13
N TYR A 24 -8.40 -5.42 -6.40
CA TYR A 24 -8.43 -4.46 -7.49
C TYR A 24 -9.83 -3.89 -7.70
N VAL A 25 -9.91 -2.59 -7.98
CA VAL A 25 -11.09 -1.99 -8.61
C VAL A 25 -11.29 -2.61 -10.00
N SER A 26 -10.23 -2.61 -10.81
CA SER A 26 -10.20 -3.17 -12.17
C SER A 26 -9.12 -4.26 -12.26
N PRO A 27 -9.46 -5.54 -11.99
CA PRO A 27 -8.47 -6.60 -11.92
C PRO A 27 -7.88 -6.95 -13.29
N PRO A 28 -6.61 -7.38 -13.33
CA PRO A 28 -6.05 -8.07 -14.49
C PRO A 28 -6.93 -9.27 -14.90
N PRO A 29 -7.02 -9.61 -16.20
CA PRO A 29 -7.93 -10.67 -16.67
C PRO A 29 -7.78 -12.00 -15.94
N ASN A 30 -6.55 -12.39 -15.60
CA ASN A 30 -6.22 -13.64 -14.90
C ASN A 30 -6.60 -13.65 -13.41
N LEU A 31 -6.92 -12.49 -12.82
CA LEU A 31 -7.36 -12.35 -11.43
C LEU A 31 -8.85 -12.03 -11.31
N SER A 32 -9.52 -11.71 -12.42
CA SER A 32 -10.91 -11.21 -12.43
C SER A 32 -11.91 -12.12 -11.71
N SER A 33 -11.77 -13.44 -11.83
CA SER A 33 -12.70 -14.41 -11.21
C SER A 33 -12.53 -14.59 -9.70
N SER A 34 -11.37 -14.23 -9.14
CA SER A 34 -11.04 -14.38 -7.71
C SER A 34 -10.83 -13.04 -6.99
N ASN A 35 -11.04 -11.94 -7.71
CA ASN A 35 -10.82 -10.61 -7.17
C ASN A 35 -11.90 -10.25 -6.15
N VAL A 36 -11.47 -9.67 -5.02
CA VAL A 36 -12.35 -8.99 -4.09
C VAL A 36 -12.28 -7.48 -4.39
N GLN A 37 -13.41 -6.78 -4.28
CA GLN A 37 -13.42 -5.34 -4.46
C GLN A 37 -12.77 -4.65 -3.25
N PRO A 38 -11.94 -3.61 -3.47
CA PRO A 38 -11.29 -2.90 -2.39
C PRO A 38 -12.33 -2.19 -1.50
N SER A 39 -12.02 -2.07 -0.23
CA SER A 39 -12.90 -1.42 0.74
C SER A 39 -12.66 0.09 0.83
N SER A 40 -13.65 0.80 1.34
CA SER A 40 -13.49 2.19 1.79
C SER A 40 -12.99 2.23 3.23
N GLY A 41 -12.54 3.41 3.66
CA GLY A 41 -12.21 3.72 5.05
C GLY A 41 -12.84 5.03 5.47
N GLU A 42 -13.25 5.14 6.74
CA GLU A 42 -13.76 6.40 7.29
C GLU A 42 -13.42 6.57 8.77
N ALA A 43 -13.26 7.81 9.21
CA ALA A 43 -13.21 8.16 10.62
C ALA A 43 -13.84 9.53 10.86
N THR A 44 -14.41 9.72 12.04
CA THR A 44 -14.96 11.01 12.47
C THR A 44 -14.14 11.56 13.62
N PHE A 45 -13.62 12.77 13.45
CA PHE A 45 -12.81 13.45 14.45
C PHE A 45 -13.59 14.61 15.05
N PRO A 46 -13.63 14.72 16.39
CA PRO A 46 -14.27 15.86 17.05
C PRO A 46 -13.46 17.15 16.82
N VAL A 47 -14.17 18.25 16.71
CA VAL A 47 -13.59 19.60 16.70
C VAL A 47 -13.57 20.11 18.14
N GLN A 48 -12.40 20.48 18.63
CA GLN A 48 -12.21 21.02 19.98
C GLN A 48 -11.49 22.36 19.88
N ASN A 49 -12.08 23.41 20.42
CA ASN A 49 -11.53 24.78 20.33
C ASN A 49 -11.23 25.21 18.88
N GLY A 50 -12.11 24.85 17.94
CA GLY A 50 -11.96 25.16 16.51
C GLY A 50 -10.89 24.34 15.79
N LYS A 51 -10.37 23.28 16.43
CA LYS A 51 -9.24 22.48 15.93
C LYS A 51 -9.57 20.99 15.88
N VAL A 52 -8.97 20.31 14.93
CA VAL A 52 -9.03 18.85 14.80
C VAL A 52 -7.71 18.27 15.32
N ALA A 53 -7.80 17.35 16.28
CA ALA A 53 -6.62 16.78 16.95
C ALA A 53 -5.68 15.97 16.02
N GLY A 54 -6.12 15.67 14.80
CA GLY A 54 -5.46 14.74 13.89
C GLY A 54 -5.83 13.28 14.16
N GLY A 55 -5.33 12.38 13.33
CA GLY A 55 -5.59 10.95 13.42
C GLY A 55 -5.43 10.20 12.10
N GLY A 56 -5.76 8.92 12.11
CA GLY A 56 -5.65 8.02 10.96
C GLY A 56 -7.00 7.62 10.39
N VAL A 57 -7.06 7.48 9.07
CA VAL A 57 -8.11 6.78 8.34
C VAL A 57 -7.44 5.67 7.55
N GLU A 58 -7.99 4.47 7.59
CA GLU A 58 -7.47 3.30 6.88
C GLU A 58 -8.66 2.54 6.25
N THR A 59 -8.44 1.98 5.07
CA THR A 59 -9.39 1.06 4.44
C THR A 59 -9.34 -0.30 5.14
N ASP A 60 -10.48 -1.00 5.25
CA ASP A 60 -10.51 -2.30 5.96
C ASP A 60 -9.56 -3.36 5.37
N ASP A 61 -9.28 -3.25 4.06
CA ASP A 61 -8.35 -4.10 3.29
C ASP A 61 -6.88 -3.68 3.44
N ARG A 62 -6.63 -2.59 4.19
CA ARG A 62 -5.32 -1.98 4.47
C ARG A 62 -4.53 -1.60 3.22
N GLN A 63 -5.22 -1.30 2.13
CA GLN A 63 -4.59 -0.88 0.88
C GLN A 63 -4.34 0.63 0.82
N ALA A 64 -5.05 1.43 1.63
CA ALA A 64 -4.82 2.86 1.73
C ALA A 64 -4.96 3.36 3.17
N ILE A 65 -4.02 4.20 3.58
CA ILE A 65 -3.98 4.84 4.89
C ILE A 65 -3.72 6.33 4.68
N ALA A 66 -4.43 7.18 5.41
CA ALA A 66 -4.17 8.61 5.52
C ALA A 66 -3.95 8.99 6.99
N PHE A 67 -2.89 9.76 7.26
CA PHE A 67 -2.57 10.28 8.58
C PHE A 67 -2.54 11.80 8.57
N PHE A 68 -3.42 12.40 9.37
CA PHE A 68 -3.57 13.83 9.54
C PHE A 68 -2.90 14.25 10.84
N GLY A 69 -1.96 15.20 10.75
CA GLY A 69 -1.35 15.80 11.93
C GLY A 69 -2.34 16.66 12.73
N LEU A 70 -1.91 17.08 13.92
CA LEU A 70 -2.63 18.09 14.69
C LEU A 70 -2.82 19.35 13.84
N ASP A 71 -4.04 19.91 13.84
CA ASP A 71 -4.41 21.13 13.11
C ASP A 71 -4.23 21.04 11.58
N ALA A 72 -4.04 19.83 11.03
CA ALA A 72 -3.88 19.64 9.59
C ALA A 72 -5.19 19.85 8.82
N VAL A 73 -6.33 19.63 9.46
CA VAL A 73 -7.67 19.74 8.89
C VAL A 73 -8.32 21.04 9.39
N HIS A 74 -8.74 21.87 8.44
CA HIS A 74 -9.37 23.16 8.68
C HIS A 74 -10.87 23.05 8.47
N VAL A 75 -11.61 23.59 9.43
CA VAL A 75 -13.07 23.55 9.45
C VAL A 75 -13.66 24.91 9.82
N SER A 76 -14.94 25.13 9.49
CA SER A 76 -15.66 26.33 9.91
C SER A 76 -15.83 26.42 11.43
N ALA A 77 -16.04 27.63 11.94
CA ALA A 77 -16.28 27.89 13.37
C ALA A 77 -17.53 27.17 13.93
N SER A 78 -18.47 26.80 13.05
CA SER A 78 -19.68 26.06 13.40
C SER A 78 -19.52 24.53 13.37
N ALA A 79 -18.37 24.01 12.92
CA ALA A 79 -18.14 22.59 12.84
C ALA A 79 -17.98 21.97 14.23
N VAL A 80 -18.65 20.83 14.43
CA VAL A 80 -18.57 20.04 15.68
C VAL A 80 -17.69 18.81 15.49
N SER A 81 -17.63 18.29 14.28
CA SER A 81 -16.77 17.18 13.89
C SER A 81 -16.44 17.27 12.40
N VAL A 82 -15.44 16.51 11.98
CA VAL A 82 -15.13 16.28 10.57
C VAL A 82 -15.14 14.78 10.29
N LYS A 83 -15.84 14.37 9.23
CA LYS A 83 -15.81 13.00 8.72
C LYS A 83 -14.80 12.94 7.58
N LEU A 84 -13.73 12.19 7.76
CA LEU A 84 -12.71 11.91 6.76
C LEU A 84 -12.95 10.54 6.13
N ARG A 85 -12.71 10.44 4.82
CA ARG A 85 -12.96 9.22 4.03
C ARG A 85 -11.85 8.93 3.04
N ILE A 86 -11.67 7.63 2.78
CA ILE A 86 -10.89 7.07 1.70
C ILE A 86 -11.83 6.17 0.90
N ASP A 87 -12.03 6.45 -0.38
CA ASP A 87 -12.94 5.69 -1.24
C ASP A 87 -12.20 5.22 -2.50
N PRO A 88 -12.29 3.93 -2.89
CA PRO A 88 -11.77 3.48 -4.19
C PRO A 88 -12.46 4.20 -5.35
N VAL A 89 -11.69 4.63 -6.34
CA VAL A 89 -12.21 5.33 -7.53
C VAL A 89 -12.44 4.33 -8.65
N THR A 90 -13.71 4.14 -9.03
CA THR A 90 -14.13 3.16 -10.05
C THR A 90 -13.85 3.60 -11.49
N ASN A 91 -13.84 4.91 -11.73
CA ASN A 91 -13.57 5.50 -13.03
C ASN A 91 -12.60 6.67 -12.87
N PRO A 92 -11.28 6.40 -12.71
CA PRO A 92 -10.31 7.44 -12.47
C PRO A 92 -10.13 8.36 -13.70
N PRO A 93 -9.77 9.64 -13.50
CA PRO A 93 -9.45 10.55 -14.58
C PRO A 93 -8.35 9.99 -15.51
N PRO A 94 -8.33 10.38 -16.79
CA PRO A 94 -7.30 9.95 -17.73
C PRO A 94 -5.89 10.19 -17.18
N TRP A 95 -5.09 9.13 -17.13
CA TRP A 95 -3.74 9.17 -16.62
C TRP A 95 -2.79 9.86 -17.61
N PRO A 96 -1.69 10.50 -17.16
CA PRO A 96 -0.70 11.10 -18.05
C PRO A 96 -0.19 10.17 -19.16
N ALA A 97 0.08 10.76 -20.32
CA ALA A 97 0.64 10.02 -21.46
C ALA A 97 1.98 9.36 -21.10
N GLY A 98 2.19 8.13 -21.58
CA GLY A 98 3.38 7.35 -21.25
C GLY A 98 3.33 6.63 -19.89
N TRP A 99 2.26 6.82 -19.12
CA TRP A 99 2.06 6.20 -17.83
C TRP A 99 0.78 5.34 -17.79
N GLN A 100 0.67 4.52 -16.75
CA GLN A 100 -0.50 3.72 -16.43
C GLN A 100 -0.69 3.63 -14.92
N ILE A 101 -1.95 3.44 -14.51
CA ILE A 101 -2.30 3.10 -13.12
C ILE A 101 -1.73 1.72 -12.81
N HIS A 102 -1.09 1.59 -11.65
CA HIS A 102 -0.57 0.34 -11.10
C HIS A 102 -1.26 0.04 -9.76
N GLY A 103 -2.39 -0.67 -9.81
CA GLY A 103 -3.25 -0.91 -8.65
C GLY A 103 -4.52 -0.06 -8.68
N ASN A 104 -4.89 0.52 -7.55
CA ASN A 104 -6.09 1.33 -7.40
C ASN A 104 -5.78 2.83 -7.28
N VAL A 105 -6.78 3.64 -7.60
CA VAL A 105 -6.85 5.06 -7.25
C VAL A 105 -7.81 5.21 -6.07
N TYR A 106 -7.45 6.02 -5.09
CA TYR A 106 -8.26 6.32 -3.92
C TYR A 106 -8.54 7.82 -3.83
N LYS A 107 -9.79 8.16 -3.51
CA LYS A 107 -10.22 9.53 -3.23
C LYS A 107 -10.15 9.78 -1.72
N PHE A 108 -9.38 10.78 -1.33
CA PHE A 108 -9.28 11.29 0.03
C PHE A 108 -10.17 12.52 0.14
N SER A 109 -11.13 12.51 1.08
CA SER A 109 -12.07 13.61 1.26
C SER A 109 -12.42 13.85 2.72
N GLY A 110 -12.91 15.05 3.01
CA GLY A 110 -13.35 15.45 4.33
C GLY A 110 -14.58 16.35 4.26
N VAL A 111 -15.56 16.10 5.14
CA VAL A 111 -16.76 16.94 5.29
C VAL A 111 -16.98 17.30 6.75
N GLU A 112 -17.31 18.55 6.99
CA GLU A 112 -17.69 19.06 8.31
C GLU A 112 -19.09 18.61 8.70
N GLN A 113 -19.32 18.45 10.00
CA GLN A 113 -20.64 18.16 10.54
C GLN A 113 -21.06 19.26 11.52
N PRO A 114 -22.34 19.66 11.53
CA PRO A 114 -23.45 19.04 10.78
C PRO A 114 -23.67 19.60 9.36
N SER A 115 -22.95 20.63 8.94
CA SER A 115 -23.22 21.37 7.70
C SER A 115 -23.07 20.54 6.42
N GLY A 116 -22.24 19.49 6.44
CA GLY A 116 -21.85 18.75 5.24
C GLY A 116 -20.92 19.53 4.30
N ALA A 117 -20.44 20.70 4.72
CA ALA A 117 -19.52 21.51 3.92
C ALA A 117 -18.17 20.81 3.75
N PRO A 118 -17.47 20.98 2.62
CA PRO A 118 -16.13 20.43 2.44
C PRO A 118 -15.15 20.99 3.48
N ALA A 119 -14.40 20.11 4.14
CA ALA A 119 -13.27 20.52 4.95
C ALA A 119 -12.05 20.81 4.07
N ALA A 120 -11.13 21.64 4.56
CA ALA A 120 -9.85 21.90 3.90
C ALA A 120 -8.69 21.24 4.68
N VAL A 121 -7.52 21.11 4.06
CA VAL A 121 -6.32 20.59 4.70
C VAL A 121 -5.10 21.42 4.35
N THR A 122 -4.12 21.50 5.25
CA THR A 122 -2.77 22.01 4.94
C THR A 122 -1.92 20.91 4.33
N SER A 123 -1.80 19.78 5.04
CA SER A 123 -1.09 18.61 4.54
C SER A 123 -1.39 17.35 5.35
N PHE A 124 -1.32 16.19 4.72
CA PHE A 124 -1.43 14.89 5.40
C PHE A 124 -0.57 13.85 4.68
N GLN A 125 -0.17 12.81 5.40
CA GLN A 125 0.58 11.69 4.83
C GLN A 125 -0.40 10.65 4.31
N ILE A 126 -0.09 10.05 3.16
CA ILE A 126 -0.74 8.83 2.72
C ILE A 126 0.28 7.70 2.68
N THR A 127 -0.19 6.48 2.88
CA THR A 127 0.50 5.25 2.53
C THR A 127 -0.44 4.42 1.67
N LEU A 128 0.01 4.06 0.47
CA LEU A 128 -0.72 3.21 -0.46
C LEU A 128 0.01 1.88 -0.62
N ARG A 129 -0.75 0.80 -0.55
CA ARG A 129 -0.33 -0.50 -1.03
C ARG A 129 -0.40 -0.51 -2.55
N TYR A 130 0.61 -1.06 -3.19
CA TYR A 130 0.63 -1.29 -4.64
C TYR A 130 0.77 -2.79 -4.94
N PRO A 131 0.19 -3.30 -6.05
CA PRO A 131 0.29 -4.70 -6.38
C PRO A 131 1.72 -5.10 -6.80
N PRO A 132 2.05 -6.39 -6.87
CA PRO A 132 3.29 -6.86 -7.47
C PRO A 132 3.43 -6.36 -8.92
N GLY A 133 4.65 -5.99 -9.32
CA GLY A 133 4.94 -5.52 -10.68
C GLY A 133 5.68 -4.19 -10.70
N PRO A 134 5.77 -3.54 -11.88
CA PRO A 134 6.54 -2.32 -12.03
C PRO A 134 5.84 -1.18 -11.29
N PHE A 135 6.53 -0.61 -10.31
CA PHE A 135 6.07 0.56 -9.56
C PHE A 135 7.16 1.64 -9.54
N GLN A 136 6.80 2.87 -9.90
CA GLN A 136 7.73 3.98 -9.89
C GLN A 136 7.40 5.02 -8.81
N SER A 137 6.20 5.59 -8.85
CA SER A 137 5.81 6.72 -8.00
C SER A 137 4.32 6.75 -7.70
N LEU A 138 3.94 7.42 -6.62
CA LEU A 138 2.57 7.84 -6.37
C LEU A 138 2.27 9.13 -7.13
N TRP A 139 1.01 9.30 -7.50
CA TRP A 139 0.51 10.46 -8.23
C TRP A 139 -0.73 11.02 -7.54
N PHE A 140 -0.95 12.33 -7.67
CA PHE A 140 -2.09 13.04 -7.11
C PHE A 140 -2.86 13.78 -8.20
N TYR A 141 -4.18 13.62 -8.25
CA TYR A 141 -5.07 14.39 -9.10
C TYR A 141 -5.74 15.49 -8.27
N ASP A 142 -5.49 16.73 -8.66
CA ASP A 142 -5.99 17.93 -7.97
C ASP A 142 -7.43 18.34 -8.36
N GLY A 143 -8.10 17.53 -9.19
CA GLY A 143 -9.38 17.86 -9.81
C GLY A 143 -9.25 18.23 -11.28
N THR A 144 -8.04 18.56 -11.76
CA THR A 144 -7.77 18.98 -13.14
C THR A 144 -6.63 18.22 -13.80
N THR A 145 -5.54 17.96 -13.08
CA THR A 145 -4.33 17.31 -13.62
C THR A 145 -3.69 16.40 -12.60
N TRP A 146 -3.03 15.36 -13.11
CA TRP A 146 -2.20 14.44 -12.33
C TRP A 146 -0.80 15.03 -12.13
N HIS A 147 -0.31 14.95 -10.90
CA HIS A 147 1.02 15.39 -10.48
C HIS A 147 1.78 14.22 -9.89
N GLU A 148 3.02 14.02 -10.29
CA GLU A 148 3.90 13.03 -9.66
C GLU A 148 4.27 13.50 -8.24
N LEU A 149 4.18 12.60 -7.28
CA LEU A 149 4.50 12.88 -5.88
C LEU A 149 5.92 12.44 -5.55
N SER A 150 6.58 13.19 -4.66
CA SER A 150 7.80 12.74 -3.99
C SER A 150 7.52 11.50 -3.13
N THR A 151 7.81 10.34 -3.70
CA THR A 151 7.38 9.03 -3.18
C THR A 151 8.47 8.34 -2.37
N LYS A 152 8.13 7.83 -1.19
CA LYS A 152 9.00 7.00 -0.35
C LYS A 152 8.51 5.56 -0.36
N LYS A 153 9.33 4.64 -0.86
CA LYS A 153 9.03 3.20 -0.82
C LYS A 153 9.35 2.63 0.56
N ALA A 154 8.52 1.71 1.04
CA ALA A 154 8.83 0.91 2.21
C ALA A 154 10.09 0.06 1.93
N PRO A 155 10.93 -0.18 2.97
CA PRO A 155 12.14 -0.99 2.81
C PRO A 155 11.81 -2.47 2.57
N ASN A 156 12.83 -3.27 2.24
CA ASN A 156 12.77 -4.73 2.19
C ASN A 156 11.75 -5.34 1.20
N GLY A 157 11.29 -4.54 0.23
CA GLY A 157 10.35 -5.00 -0.78
C GLY A 157 8.89 -5.07 -0.32
N ASP A 158 8.57 -4.43 0.81
CA ASP A 158 7.20 -4.25 1.25
C ASP A 158 6.41 -3.44 0.20
N PRO A 159 5.17 -3.87 -0.15
CA PRO A 159 4.41 -3.30 -1.26
C PRO A 159 3.73 -1.99 -0.87
N PHE A 160 4.38 -1.15 -0.05
CA PHE A 160 3.83 0.11 0.43
C PHE A 160 4.69 1.29 0.00
N ALA A 161 4.04 2.38 -0.37
CA ALA A 161 4.69 3.64 -0.68
C ALA A 161 3.93 4.78 0.00
N GLY A 162 4.67 5.76 0.50
CA GLY A 162 4.12 6.94 1.16
C GLY A 162 4.45 8.23 0.44
N ALA A 163 3.56 9.21 0.57
CA ALA A 163 3.73 10.57 0.07
C ALA A 163 2.95 11.57 0.94
N THR A 164 3.28 12.85 0.80
CA THR A 164 2.55 13.95 1.45
C THR A 164 1.63 14.63 0.44
N LEU A 165 0.37 14.81 0.81
CA LEU A 165 -0.64 15.56 0.05
C LEU A 165 -0.90 16.88 0.74
N THR A 166 -1.16 17.94 -0.02
CA THR A 166 -1.47 19.28 0.51
C THR A 166 -2.93 19.69 0.31
N ALA A 167 -3.73 18.82 -0.32
CA ALA A 167 -5.15 19.01 -0.56
C ALA A 167 -5.84 17.65 -0.58
N PHE A 168 -7.15 17.64 -0.33
CA PHE A 168 -7.99 16.50 -0.67
C PHE A 168 -8.05 16.32 -2.20
N GLY A 169 -8.25 15.09 -2.65
CA GLY A 169 -8.20 14.73 -4.07
C GLY A 169 -8.03 13.23 -4.24
N GLU A 170 -7.54 12.82 -5.41
CA GLU A 170 -7.36 11.40 -5.72
C GLU A 170 -5.86 11.08 -5.78
N ALA A 171 -5.46 9.92 -5.26
CA ALA A 171 -4.09 9.46 -5.41
C ALA A 171 -4.03 7.99 -5.81
N GLY A 172 -3.03 7.64 -6.60
CA GLY A 172 -2.82 6.28 -7.07
C GLY A 172 -1.35 6.00 -7.35
N ALA A 173 -1.01 4.72 -7.40
CA ALA A 173 0.31 4.28 -7.81
C ALA A 173 0.43 4.27 -9.35
N GLY A 174 1.56 4.75 -9.86
CA GLY A 174 1.85 4.88 -11.28
C GLY A 174 3.09 4.10 -11.70
N ALA A 175 3.04 3.62 -12.94
CA ALA A 175 4.16 2.98 -13.63
C ALA A 175 4.27 3.50 -15.06
N PRO A 176 5.48 3.56 -15.64
CA PRO A 176 5.64 3.79 -17.07
C PRO A 176 4.90 2.72 -17.86
N ARG A 177 4.21 3.13 -18.92
CA ARG A 177 3.49 2.22 -19.80
C ARG A 177 4.49 1.28 -20.48
N GLY A 178 4.23 -0.02 -20.44
CA GLY A 178 5.12 -1.04 -21.00
C GLY A 178 6.34 -1.36 -20.13
N ALA A 179 6.44 -0.82 -18.92
CA ALA A 179 7.43 -1.27 -17.95
C ALA A 179 7.24 -2.78 -17.72
N GLN A 180 8.33 -3.54 -17.85
CA GLN A 180 8.32 -4.96 -17.50
C GLN A 180 8.47 -5.08 -15.98
N GLY A 181 7.62 -5.89 -15.35
CA GLY A 181 7.72 -6.17 -13.92
C GLY A 181 8.98 -6.93 -13.57
N ASP A 182 9.22 -7.08 -12.26
CA ASP A 182 10.36 -7.86 -11.74
C ASP A 182 10.41 -9.23 -12.43
N THR A 183 11.52 -9.49 -13.12
CA THR A 183 11.82 -10.80 -13.71
C THR A 183 11.91 -11.88 -12.63
N ILE A 184 11.74 -13.16 -13.01
CA ILE A 184 11.95 -14.30 -12.10
C ILE A 184 13.33 -14.22 -11.42
N ILE A 185 14.35 -13.70 -12.11
CA ILE A 185 15.70 -13.53 -11.55
C ILE A 185 15.72 -12.51 -10.41
N THR A 186 15.03 -11.37 -10.56
CA THR A 186 14.92 -10.36 -9.50
C THR A 186 14.06 -10.82 -8.32
N ILE A 187 13.03 -11.63 -8.57
CA ILE A 187 12.23 -12.27 -7.52
C ILE A 187 13.08 -13.29 -6.75
N LEU A 188 13.84 -14.13 -7.47
CA LEU A 188 14.75 -15.11 -6.87
C LEU A 188 15.90 -14.44 -6.11
N ALA A 189 16.42 -13.31 -6.60
CA ALA A 189 17.45 -12.55 -5.90
C ALA A 189 16.94 -11.98 -4.58
N ARG A 190 15.72 -11.43 -4.53
CA ARG A 190 15.10 -10.97 -3.28
C ARG A 190 14.82 -12.12 -2.32
N LEU A 191 14.34 -13.26 -2.82
CA LEU A 191 14.18 -14.48 -2.02
C LEU A 191 15.54 -14.99 -1.51
N ALA A 192 16.62 -14.87 -2.28
CA ALA A 192 17.95 -15.26 -1.84
C ALA A 192 18.54 -14.28 -0.82
N GLU A 193 18.26 -12.98 -0.90
CA GLU A 193 18.63 -12.03 0.16
C GLU A 193 17.89 -12.33 1.47
N THR A 194 16.59 -12.64 1.39
CA THR A 194 15.77 -12.94 2.57
C THR A 194 16.03 -14.33 3.14
N TYR A 195 16.35 -15.32 2.31
CA TYR A 195 16.44 -16.74 2.68
C TYR A 195 17.78 -17.38 2.31
N GLY A 196 18.88 -16.62 2.27
CA GLY A 196 20.16 -17.02 1.66
C GLY A 196 20.64 -18.43 1.97
N LEU A 197 20.47 -18.93 3.20
CA LEU A 197 20.84 -20.30 3.56
C LEU A 197 19.85 -21.36 3.00
N LEU A 198 18.55 -21.10 3.09
CA LEU A 198 17.48 -21.99 2.63
C LEU A 198 17.44 -22.12 1.11
N ALA A 199 17.60 -21.00 0.40
CA ALA A 199 17.70 -20.98 -1.06
C ALA A 199 18.94 -21.78 -1.55
N PHE A 200 20.06 -21.66 -0.84
CA PHE A 200 21.28 -22.43 -1.14
C PHE A 200 21.06 -23.93 -0.95
N ILE A 201 20.41 -24.36 0.13
CA ILE A 201 20.11 -25.78 0.40
C ILE A 201 19.20 -26.37 -0.68
N ILE A 202 18.16 -25.67 -1.11
CA ILE A 202 17.23 -26.17 -2.14
C ILE A 202 17.96 -26.33 -3.48
N VAL A 203 18.77 -25.36 -3.89
CA VAL A 203 19.53 -25.43 -5.15
C VAL A 203 20.51 -26.60 -5.14
N PHE A 204 21.29 -26.76 -4.06
CA PHE A 204 22.21 -27.89 -3.94
C PHE A 204 21.50 -29.24 -3.88
N GLY A 205 20.33 -29.31 -3.22
CA GLY A 205 19.49 -30.49 -3.20
C GLY A 205 19.01 -30.90 -4.60
N VAL A 206 18.50 -29.95 -5.40
CA VAL A 206 18.06 -30.20 -6.77
C VAL A 206 19.24 -30.63 -7.66
N VAL A 207 20.38 -29.97 -7.55
CA VAL A 207 21.59 -30.33 -8.31
C VAL A 207 22.06 -31.75 -7.96
N ALA A 208 22.07 -32.12 -6.67
CA ALA A 208 22.45 -33.47 -6.24
C ALA A 208 21.50 -34.55 -6.79
N VAL A 209 20.19 -34.29 -6.78
CA VAL A 209 19.19 -35.20 -7.35
C VAL A 209 19.37 -35.35 -8.87
N VAL A 210 19.56 -34.25 -9.59
CA VAL A 210 19.80 -34.31 -11.06
C VAL A 210 21.09 -35.05 -11.39
N GLN A 211 22.15 -34.84 -10.61
CA GLN A 211 23.42 -35.55 -10.79
C GLN A 211 23.27 -37.05 -10.53
N GLU A 212 22.53 -37.45 -9.50
CA GLU A 212 22.28 -38.87 -9.21
C GLU A 212 21.42 -39.54 -10.29
N ILE A 213 20.40 -38.85 -10.82
CA ILE A 213 19.60 -39.37 -11.95
C ILE A 213 20.48 -39.56 -13.19
N ARG A 214 21.35 -38.60 -13.51
CA ARG A 214 22.29 -38.71 -14.64
C ARG A 214 23.31 -39.84 -14.42
N ARG A 215 23.79 -40.03 -13.19
CA ARG A 215 24.72 -41.12 -12.84
C ARG A 215 24.06 -42.48 -13.02
N ARG A 216 22.81 -42.65 -12.60
CA ARG A 216 22.07 -43.91 -12.77
C ARG A 216 21.78 -44.23 -14.23
N ARG A 217 21.45 -43.21 -15.04
CA ARG A 217 21.25 -43.37 -16.49
C ARG A 217 22.51 -43.73 -17.29
N LYS A 218 23.72 -43.44 -16.76
CA LYS A 218 24.99 -43.85 -17.39
C LYS A 218 25.46 -45.25 -16.97
N LYS A 219 24.86 -45.84 -15.94
CA LYS A 219 25.20 -47.17 -15.42
C LYS A 219 24.20 -48.26 -15.86
N ALA A 220 23.10 -47.88 -16.48
CA ALA A 220 22.18 -48.76 -17.21
C ALA A 220 22.53 -48.70 -18.70
#